data_AF-A0A6P8YDW3-F1
#
_entry.id   AF-A0A6P8YDW3-F1
#
_cell.length_a   1.000
_cell.length_b   1.000
_cell.length_c   1.000
_cell.angle_alpha   90.00
_cell.angle_beta   90.00
_cell.angle_gamma   90.00
#
_symmetry.space_group_name_H-M   'P 1'
#
loop_
_entity.id
_entity.type
_entity.pdbx_description
1 polymer ?
#
loop_
_entity_poly.entity_id
_entity_poly.type
_entity_poly.pdbx_seq_one_letter_code
_entity_poly.pdbx_strand_id
1 'polypeptide(L)'
;MAELHVIGQIASASGFPSHNLFCKWGIHAGGGWRVIEGLTEGQTHVDNPSWQEAAVWCHPIDVHFATKGVQGTHKVDVVTWRPIGSLTEQFKQHFLGGGAQLKSPDLVHSATDRYRLQTETMGTVHLELSVILRNFTKFGVET
;
A
#
# COMPACT_ATOMS: atom_id res chain seq x y z
N MET A 1 20.62 -16.13 -13.33
CA MET A 1 19.95 -14.84 -13.11
C MET A 1 20.01 -14.58 -11.61
N ALA A 2 20.18 -13.33 -11.19
CA ALA A 2 20.07 -12.99 -9.77
C ALA A 2 18.57 -12.93 -9.42
N GLU A 3 18.18 -13.50 -8.28
CA GLU A 3 16.79 -13.68 -7.87
C GLU A 3 16.56 -13.01 -6.51
N LEU A 4 15.47 -12.23 -6.40
CA LEU A 4 15.08 -11.48 -5.22
C LEU A 4 13.66 -11.89 -4.84
N HIS A 5 13.48 -12.42 -3.64
CA HIS A 5 12.14 -12.63 -3.07
C HIS A 5 11.88 -11.55 -2.02
N VAL A 6 10.74 -10.89 -2.12
CA VAL A 6 10.24 -9.95 -1.12
C VAL A 6 8.98 -10.56 -0.53
N ILE A 7 9.09 -11.02 0.72
CA ILE A 7 8.02 -11.75 1.42
C ILE A 7 7.73 -11.01 2.72
N GLY A 8 6.46 -10.83 3.06
CA GLY A 8 6.09 -10.09 4.25
C GLY A 8 4.61 -9.78 4.31
N GLN A 9 4.28 -8.69 5.00
CA GLN A 9 2.91 -8.25 5.17
C GLN A 9 2.77 -6.75 5.39
N ILE A 10 1.61 -6.23 5.00
CA ILE A 10 1.06 -4.98 5.52
C ILE A 10 0.35 -5.34 6.82
N ALA A 11 1.03 -5.14 7.95
CA ALA A 11 0.56 -5.61 9.25
C ALA A 11 -0.63 -4.79 9.74
N SER A 12 -0.44 -3.48 9.88
CA SER A 12 -1.44 -2.60 10.47
C SER A 12 -1.23 -1.13 10.11
N ALA A 13 -2.18 -0.29 10.50
CA ALA A 13 -2.13 1.16 10.37
C ALA A 13 -2.67 1.83 11.62
N SER A 14 -1.97 2.82 12.16
CA SER A 14 -2.33 3.50 13.40
C SER A 14 -2.33 5.02 13.26
N GLY A 15 -3.01 5.71 14.18
CA GLY A 15 -3.05 7.18 14.18
C GLY A 15 -3.95 7.78 13.10
N PHE A 16 -4.96 7.02 12.67
CA PHE A 16 -5.96 7.46 11.70
C PHE A 16 -7.25 7.87 12.42
N PRO A 17 -7.87 9.01 12.08
CA PRO A 17 -9.10 9.51 12.71
C PRO A 17 -10.37 8.81 12.19
N SER A 18 -10.25 7.69 11.48
CA SER A 18 -11.37 7.00 10.82
C SER A 18 -11.36 5.52 11.19
N HIS A 19 -12.56 4.98 11.36
CA HIS A 19 -12.79 3.58 11.72
C HIS A 19 -13.08 2.72 10.49
N ASN A 20 -12.73 3.09 9.25
CA ASN A 20 -12.91 2.21 8.08
C ASN A 20 -11.70 2.40 7.17
N LEU A 21 -10.71 1.52 7.30
CA LEU A 21 -9.40 1.69 6.67
C LEU A 21 -9.08 0.49 5.79
N PHE A 22 -8.65 0.77 4.57
CA PHE A 22 -7.98 -0.18 3.69
C PHE A 22 -6.75 0.50 3.09
N CYS A 23 -5.77 -0.29 2.68
CA CYS A 23 -4.55 0.21 2.07
C CYS A 23 -4.45 -0.27 0.62
N LYS A 24 -4.12 0.65 -0.29
CA LYS A 24 -3.67 0.32 -1.65
C LYS A 24 -2.15 0.37 -1.68
N TRP A 25 -1.53 -0.62 -2.29
CA TRP A 25 -0.08 -0.75 -2.31
C TRP A 25 0.42 -1.04 -3.72
N GLY A 26 1.66 -0.63 -3.98
CA GLY A 26 2.38 -0.86 -5.23
C GLY A 26 3.87 -1.01 -5.01
N ILE A 27 4.49 -1.94 -5.74
CA ILE A 27 5.92 -2.20 -5.75
C ILE A 27 6.45 -1.80 -7.12
N HIS A 28 7.30 -0.77 -7.13
CA HIS A 28 7.93 -0.26 -8.33
C HIS A 28 9.38 -0.73 -8.41
N ALA A 29 9.71 -1.42 -9.49
CA ALA A 29 11.06 -1.87 -9.81
C ALA A 29 11.53 -1.25 -11.14
N GLY A 30 12.84 -0.99 -11.26
CA GLY A 30 13.43 -0.46 -12.49
C GLY A 30 13.36 -1.44 -13.67
N GLY A 31 13.55 -0.96 -14.90
CA GLY A 31 13.38 -1.75 -16.13
C GLY A 31 14.27 -3.00 -16.28
N GLY A 32 15.30 -3.14 -15.46
CA GLY A 32 16.15 -4.35 -15.37
C GLY A 32 15.57 -5.49 -14.53
N TRP A 33 14.44 -5.29 -13.86
CA TRP A 33 13.78 -6.28 -13.03
C TRP A 33 12.58 -6.88 -13.75
N ARG A 34 12.50 -8.20 -13.70
CA ARG A 34 11.37 -8.94 -14.23
C ARG A 34 10.67 -9.65 -13.09
N VAL A 35 9.36 -9.43 -12.95
CA VAL A 35 8.51 -10.22 -12.05
C VAL A 35 8.43 -11.64 -12.59
N ILE A 36 8.78 -12.62 -11.76
CA ILE A 36 8.60 -14.04 -12.06
C ILE A 36 7.25 -14.51 -11.54
N GLU A 37 6.95 -14.20 -10.29
CA GLU A 37 5.72 -14.59 -9.59
C GLU A 37 5.34 -13.55 -8.54
N GLY A 38 4.10 -13.64 -8.07
CA GLY A 38 3.53 -12.73 -7.07
C GLY A 38 2.88 -11.49 -7.68
N LEU A 39 2.40 -10.61 -6.79
CA LEU A 39 1.69 -9.39 -7.15
C LEU A 39 2.59 -8.17 -6.92
N THR A 40 2.55 -7.21 -7.84
CA THR A 40 3.24 -5.93 -7.69
C THR A 40 2.32 -4.80 -7.25
N GLU A 41 1.02 -5.02 -7.20
CA GLU A 41 0.03 -4.05 -6.74
C GLU A 41 -1.18 -4.76 -6.17
N GLY A 42 -1.91 -4.08 -5.28
CA GLY A 42 -3.08 -4.66 -4.65
C GLY A 42 -3.79 -3.76 -3.66
N GLN A 43 -4.77 -4.34 -2.98
CA GLN A 43 -5.55 -3.68 -1.94
C GLN A 43 -5.81 -4.65 -0.79
N THR A 44 -5.70 -4.17 0.45
CA THR A 44 -6.08 -4.93 1.65
C THR A 44 -7.60 -5.03 1.79
N HIS A 45 -8.06 -5.88 2.71
CA HIS A 45 -9.44 -5.79 3.18
C HIS A 45 -9.66 -4.48 3.96
N VAL A 46 -10.93 -4.11 4.14
CA VAL A 46 -11.31 -3.00 5.01
C VAL A 46 -11.29 -3.50 6.46
N ASP A 47 -10.68 -2.75 7.35
CA ASP A 47 -10.78 -2.97 8.80
C ASP A 47 -11.46 -1.78 9.49
N ASN A 48 -12.20 -2.09 10.56
CA ASN A 48 -12.90 -1.11 11.37
C ASN A 48 -12.46 -1.21 12.83
N PRO A 49 -11.44 -0.44 13.24
CA PRO A 49 -11.03 -0.40 14.62
C PRO A 49 -12.01 0.45 15.42
N SER A 50 -13.13 -0.16 15.83
CA SER A 50 -14.13 0.49 16.69
C SER A 50 -13.63 0.63 18.13
N TRP A 51 -12.65 -0.18 18.53
CA TRP A 51 -12.10 -0.27 19.88
C TRP A 51 -10.56 -0.28 19.93
N GLN A 52 -9.89 -0.36 18.79
CA GLN A 52 -8.43 -0.42 18.68
C GLN A 52 -7.90 0.94 18.18
N GLU A 53 -6.68 1.30 18.57
CA GLU A 53 -6.00 2.51 18.05
C GLU A 53 -5.38 2.28 16.65
N ALA A 54 -5.48 1.05 16.13
CA ALA A 54 -4.90 0.64 14.86
C ALA A 54 -5.84 -0.28 14.07
N ALA A 55 -5.90 -0.09 12.75
CA ALA A 55 -6.48 -1.05 11.81
C ALA A 55 -5.49 -2.17 11.53
N VAL A 56 -5.91 -3.43 11.65
CA VAL A 56 -5.06 -4.60 11.43
C VAL A 56 -5.50 -5.31 10.16
N TRP A 57 -4.57 -5.53 9.24
CA TRP A 57 -4.85 -6.20 7.97
C TRP A 57 -4.14 -7.54 7.80
N CYS A 58 -2.91 -7.67 8.32
CA CYS A 58 -2.06 -8.85 8.09
C CYS A 58 -2.04 -9.28 6.61
N HIS A 59 -2.04 -8.31 5.68
CA HIS A 59 -2.21 -8.60 4.26
C HIS A 59 -0.88 -9.05 3.65
N PRO A 60 -0.81 -10.23 3.01
CA PRO A 60 0.45 -10.79 2.56
C PRO A 60 1.04 -10.00 1.39
N ILE A 61 2.35 -9.80 1.44
CA ILE A 61 3.18 -9.32 0.34
C ILE A 61 4.11 -10.47 -0.03
N ASP A 62 4.00 -10.96 -1.25
CA ASP A 62 4.91 -11.95 -1.81
C ASP A 62 5.14 -11.66 -3.28
N VAL A 63 6.39 -11.36 -3.63
CA VAL A 63 6.82 -11.12 -5.00
C VAL A 63 8.23 -11.64 -5.24
N HIS A 64 8.40 -12.30 -6.37
CA HIS A 64 9.68 -12.81 -6.84
C HIS A 64 10.12 -12.04 -8.07
N PHE A 65 11.27 -11.40 -7.96
CA PHE A 65 11.93 -10.74 -9.07
C PHE A 65 13.16 -11.51 -9.51
N ALA A 66 13.51 -11.34 -10.78
CA ALA A 66 14.82 -11.69 -11.26
C ALA A 66 15.43 -10.57 -12.10
N THR A 67 16.75 -10.46 -12.02
CA THR A 67 17.54 -9.49 -12.78
C THR A 67 18.83 -10.11 -13.32
N LYS A 68 19.37 -9.48 -14.37
CA LYS A 68 20.64 -9.88 -14.99
C LYS A 68 21.85 -9.07 -14.50
N GLY A 69 21.66 -8.10 -13.60
CA GLY A 69 22.75 -7.30 -12.99
C GLY A 69 22.22 -6.32 -11.94
N VAL A 70 23.10 -5.55 -11.28
CA VAL A 70 22.70 -4.50 -10.32
C VAL A 70 22.05 -3.35 -11.08
N GLN A 71 20.73 -3.20 -11.00
CA GLN A 71 20.04 -2.08 -11.64
C GLN A 71 19.01 -1.44 -10.71
N GLY A 72 19.29 -0.23 -10.24
CA GLY A 72 18.29 0.66 -9.64
C GLY A 72 17.89 0.35 -8.19
N THR A 73 16.82 1.00 -7.75
CA THR A 73 16.28 0.95 -6.39
C THR A 73 14.89 0.32 -6.43
N HIS A 74 14.55 -0.49 -5.43
CA HIS A 74 13.19 -0.95 -5.20
C HIS A 74 12.46 0.03 -4.31
N LYS A 75 11.29 0.51 -4.75
CA LYS A 75 10.43 1.36 -3.95
C LYS A 75 9.13 0.62 -3.67
N VAL A 76 8.77 0.57 -2.40
CA VAL A 76 7.47 0.07 -1.95
C VAL A 76 6.68 1.30 -1.51
N ASP A 77 5.66 1.62 -2.29
CA ASP A 77 4.78 2.75 -2.00
C ASP A 77 3.51 2.20 -1.34
N VAL A 78 3.26 2.69 -0.13
CA VAL A 78 2.11 2.30 0.67
C VAL A 78 1.31 3.54 0.94
N VAL A 79 0.20 3.69 0.23
CA VAL A 79 -0.56 4.92 0.21
C VAL A 79 -1.84 4.71 1.00
N THR A 80 -1.96 5.44 2.11
CA THR A 80 -3.20 5.60 2.85
C THR A 80 -3.76 6.98 2.56
N TRP A 81 -4.90 7.03 1.88
CA TRP A 81 -5.64 8.27 1.65
C TRP A 81 -7.07 8.09 2.14
N ARG A 82 -7.63 9.15 2.72
CA ARG A 82 -9.05 9.22 3.09
C ARG A 82 -9.71 10.34 2.30
N PRO A 83 -10.85 10.09 1.63
CA PRO A 83 -11.65 11.18 1.08
C PRO A 83 -12.31 11.94 2.22
N ILE A 84 -12.13 13.26 2.26
CA ILE A 84 -12.87 14.14 3.17
C ILE A 84 -14.27 14.36 2.57
N GLY A 85 -15.29 13.85 3.25
CA GLY A 85 -16.70 14.15 2.93
C GLY A 85 -17.09 15.56 3.35
N SER A 86 -18.23 16.05 2.85
CA SER A 86 -18.81 17.34 3.25
C SER A 86 -19.11 17.39 4.76
N LEU A 87 -19.18 18.59 5.37
CA LEU A 87 -19.48 18.74 6.82
C LEU A 87 -20.73 17.95 7.24
N THR A 88 -21.78 17.94 6.43
CA THR A 88 -23.01 17.18 6.68
C THR A 88 -22.78 15.67 6.70
N GLU A 89 -21.86 15.16 5.88
CA GLU A 89 -21.46 13.74 5.88
C GLU A 89 -20.57 13.40 7.07
N GLN A 90 -19.70 14.32 7.51
CA GLN A 90 -18.90 14.15 8.72
C GLN A 90 -19.78 14.11 9.97
N PHE A 91 -20.78 14.99 10.07
CA PHE A 91 -21.78 14.97 11.15
C PHE A 91 -22.64 13.69 11.12
N LYS A 92 -23.12 13.25 9.95
CA LYS A 92 -23.84 11.96 9.83
C LYS A 92 -22.96 10.77 10.19
N GLN A 93 -21.71 10.76 9.75
CA GLN A 93 -20.73 9.72 10.08
C GLN A 93 -20.48 9.65 11.60
N HIS A 94 -20.39 10.79 12.29
CA HIS A 94 -20.16 10.85 13.73
C HIS A 94 -21.36 10.35 14.56
N PHE A 95 -22.60 10.59 14.11
CA PHE A 95 -23.80 10.24 14.88
C PHE A 95 -24.51 8.95 14.44
N LEU A 96 -24.38 8.54 13.17
CA LEU A 96 -25.13 7.41 12.59
C LEU A 96 -24.22 6.23 12.16
N GLY A 97 -22.90 6.44 12.12
CA GLY A 97 -21.95 5.48 11.57
C GLY A 97 -22.01 5.40 10.03
N GLY A 98 -20.84 5.19 9.40
CA GLY A 98 -20.69 5.07 7.94
C GLY A 98 -19.67 6.07 7.37
N GLY A 99 -18.73 5.61 6.56
CA GLY A 99 -17.67 6.45 5.96
C GLY A 99 -18.03 6.95 4.56
N ALA A 100 -17.55 8.14 4.19
CA ALA A 100 -17.64 8.62 2.82
C ALA A 100 -16.91 7.66 1.85
N GLN A 101 -17.66 7.03 0.94
CA GLN A 101 -17.14 6.13 -0.08
C GLN A 101 -17.17 6.85 -1.44
N LEU A 102 -16.09 6.76 -2.21
CA LEU A 102 -16.10 7.22 -3.59
C LEU A 102 -17.11 6.41 -4.39
N LYS A 103 -18.11 7.10 -4.98
CA LYS A 103 -19.09 6.48 -5.88
C LYS A 103 -18.44 5.87 -7.13
N SER A 104 -17.24 6.32 -7.50
CA SER A 104 -16.46 5.85 -8.64
C SER A 104 -14.95 5.83 -8.29
N PRO A 105 -14.33 4.65 -8.12
CA PRO A 105 -12.90 4.53 -7.81
C PRO A 105 -11.99 5.01 -8.95
N ASP A 106 -12.53 5.17 -10.17
CA ASP A 106 -11.80 5.61 -11.36
C ASP A 106 -11.36 7.09 -11.30
N LEU A 107 -12.00 7.92 -10.46
CA LEU A 107 -11.59 9.31 -10.27
C LEU A 107 -10.19 9.46 -9.69
N VAL A 108 -9.67 8.44 -9.00
CA VAL A 108 -8.32 8.45 -8.40
C VAL A 108 -7.23 8.29 -9.46
N HIS A 109 -7.57 7.70 -10.62
CA HIS A 109 -6.66 7.41 -11.72
C HIS A 109 -6.65 8.51 -12.81
N SER A 110 -7.67 9.38 -12.85
CA SER A 110 -7.74 10.51 -13.76
C SER A 110 -6.93 11.70 -13.23
N ALA A 111 -5.84 12.05 -13.92
CA ALA A 111 -4.98 13.18 -13.54
C ALA A 111 -5.71 14.53 -13.54
N THR A 112 -6.82 14.66 -14.27
CA THR A 112 -7.62 15.88 -14.39
C THR A 112 -8.61 16.12 -13.26
N ASP A 113 -9.04 15.10 -12.52
CA ASP A 113 -10.03 15.25 -11.44
C ASP A 113 -9.44 15.19 -10.03
N ARG A 114 -8.14 14.90 -9.91
CA ARG A 114 -7.41 14.82 -8.63
C ARG A 114 -7.49 16.08 -7.77
N TYR A 115 -7.62 17.26 -8.37
CA TYR A 115 -7.63 18.54 -7.65
C TYR A 115 -8.90 18.75 -6.81
N ARG A 116 -9.98 17.99 -7.05
CA ARG A 116 -11.24 18.09 -6.32
C ARG A 116 -11.26 17.23 -5.05
N LEU A 117 -10.27 16.35 -4.87
CA LEU A 117 -10.14 15.49 -3.71
C LEU A 117 -9.34 16.22 -2.64
N GLN A 118 -10.03 16.69 -1.60
CA GLN A 118 -9.35 17.12 -0.38
C GLN A 118 -8.81 15.88 0.33
N THR A 119 -7.48 15.80 0.42
CA THR A 119 -6.75 14.73 1.11
C THR A 119 -5.95 15.36 2.24
N GLU A 120 -5.91 14.68 3.39
CA GLU A 120 -5.11 15.09 4.54
C GLU A 120 -4.13 13.97 4.86
N THR A 121 -2.85 14.31 5.10
CA THR A 121 -1.85 13.33 5.51
C THR A 121 -2.15 12.85 6.92
N MET A 122 -2.49 11.58 7.08
CA MET A 122 -2.89 11.00 8.37
C MET A 122 -2.27 9.61 8.56
N GLY A 123 -1.89 9.32 9.80
CA GLY A 123 -1.49 8.00 10.30
C GLY A 123 -0.15 7.43 9.80
N THR A 124 0.13 6.19 10.18
CA THR A 124 1.33 5.43 9.82
C THR A 124 0.95 4.01 9.46
N VAL A 125 1.53 3.45 8.40
CA VAL A 125 1.37 2.03 8.02
C VAL A 125 2.62 1.26 8.43
N HIS A 126 2.41 0.12 9.07
CA HIS A 126 3.45 -0.79 9.54
C HIS A 126 3.65 -1.91 8.51
N LEU A 127 4.86 -1.97 7.95
CA LEU A 127 5.26 -2.96 6.95
C LEU A 127 6.34 -3.85 7.52
N GLU A 128 6.14 -5.16 7.40
CA GLU A 128 7.13 -6.15 7.79
C GLU A 128 7.55 -6.90 6.53
N LEU A 129 8.76 -6.65 6.05
CA LEU A 129 9.27 -7.24 4.80
C LEU A 129 10.59 -7.96 5.07
N SER A 130 10.67 -9.18 4.56
CA SER A 130 11.88 -9.98 4.48
C SER A 130 12.36 -10.03 3.03
N VAL A 131 13.65 -9.80 2.84
CA VAL A 131 14.31 -9.79 1.54
C VAL A 131 15.27 -10.98 1.46
N ILE A 132 15.03 -11.87 0.50
CA ILE A 132 15.88 -13.05 0.25
C ILE A 132 16.56 -12.87 -1.10
N LEU A 133 17.88 -12.97 -1.09
CA LEU A 133 18.73 -12.81 -2.27
C LEU A 133 19.34 -14.14 -2.67
N ARG A 134 19.20 -14.51 -3.94
CA ARG A 134 19.75 -15.76 -4.47
C ARG A 134 20.59 -15.51 -5.71
N ASN A 135 21.77 -16.13 -5.72
CA ASN A 135 22.80 -16.01 -6.77
C ASN A 135 23.38 -14.60 -6.98
N PHE A 136 23.10 -13.61 -6.12
CA PHE A 136 23.60 -12.24 -6.27
C PHE A 136 25.14 -12.16 -6.34
N THR A 137 25.84 -12.95 -5.52
CA THR A 137 27.32 -13.05 -5.52
C THR A 137 27.89 -13.57 -6.84
N LYS A 138 27.18 -14.49 -7.52
CA LYS A 138 27.60 -15.01 -8.84
C LYS A 138 27.48 -13.98 -9.95
N PHE A 139 26.70 -12.92 -9.74
CA PHE A 139 26.48 -11.83 -10.70
C PHE A 139 27.17 -10.53 -10.26
N GLY A 140 28.14 -10.60 -9.34
CA GLY A 140 28.95 -9.45 -8.93
C GLY A 140 28.17 -8.39 -8.17
N VAL A 141 27.05 -8.76 -7.55
CA VAL A 141 26.29 -7.87 -6.67
C VAL A 141 26.78 -8.09 -5.24
N GLU A 142 27.62 -7.18 -4.75
CA GLU A 142 27.95 -7.10 -3.32
C GLU A 142 26.80 -6.37 -2.61
N THR A 143 26.29 -6.99 -1.54
CA THR A 143 25.15 -6.53 -0.73
C THR A 143 25.61 -5.79 0.51
#